data_AF-A0A2D7XEL8-F1
#
_entry.id   AF-A0A2D7XEL8-F1
#
_cell.length_a   1.000
_cell.length_b   1.000
_cell.length_c   1.000
_cell.angle_alpha   90.00
_cell.angle_beta   90.00
_cell.angle_gamma   90.00
#
_symmetry.space_group_name_H-M   'P 1'
#
loop_
_entity.id
_entity.type
_entity.pdbx_description
1 polymer ?
#
loop_
_entity_poly.entity_id
_entity_poly.type
_entity_poly.pdbx_seq_one_letter_code
_entity_poly.pdbx_strand_id
1 'polypeptide(L)'
;MPVTISVSDNVYRRLERLAVGFDTPERVIERLLDSIEEAGPKSNEGKPSLTFVPDEIAFKNELITHKRAQVVLHLKNGDRDVIHWNASRFKPSSNLRANLWSGILRNWKDKGITSAELSVLPQGLNHPNDNADLLIAIAGEIHWTLEEVERYIEKYDLVSSDDGHPYYYLVTFSDETPDELKQVAGLNNSNQLHLNLNIVPDGDQGEID
;
A
#
# COMPACT_ATOMS: atom_id res chain seq x y z
N MET A 1 33.82 1.89 7.15
CA MET A 1 35.05 2.40 7.80
C MET A 1 34.61 3.13 9.06
N PRO A 2 35.19 2.87 10.24
CA PRO A 2 34.82 3.59 11.46
C PRO A 2 35.31 5.05 11.38
N VAL A 3 34.44 5.99 11.75
CA VAL A 3 34.75 7.41 11.84
C VAL A 3 34.86 7.79 13.31
N THR A 4 35.97 8.41 13.71
CA THR A 4 36.17 8.84 15.10
C THR A 4 35.65 10.26 15.27
N ILE A 5 34.70 10.44 16.19
CA ILE A 5 34.17 11.75 16.59
C ILE A 5 34.57 12.06 18.03
N SER A 6 35.00 13.30 18.29
CA SER A 6 35.35 13.76 19.64
C SER A 6 34.21 14.57 20.22
N VAL A 7 33.72 14.16 21.39
CA VAL A 7 32.67 14.85 22.14
C VAL A 7 33.15 15.13 23.56
N SER A 8 32.52 16.10 24.24
CA SER A 8 32.83 16.36 25.64
C SER A 8 32.28 15.25 26.56
N ASP A 9 32.92 15.04 27.72
CA ASP A 9 32.49 14.04 28.72
C ASP A 9 31.02 14.21 29.12
N ASN A 10 30.55 15.46 29.20
CA ASN A 10 29.16 15.78 29.50
C ASN A 10 28.20 15.23 28.43
N VAL A 11 28.52 15.43 27.14
CA VAL A 11 27.70 14.92 26.03
C VAL A 11 27.73 13.39 26.01
N TYR A 12 28.89 12.79 26.23
CA TYR A 12 29.02 11.34 26.30
C TYR A 12 28.13 10.72 27.40
N ARG A 13 28.15 11.28 28.62
CA ARG A 13 27.27 10.83 29.72
C ARG A 13 25.78 11.03 29.44
N ARG A 14 25.43 12.05 28.64
CA ARG A 14 24.03 12.25 28.21
C ARG A 14 23.59 11.17 27.21
N LEU A 15 24.47 10.77 26.30
CA LEU A 15 24.22 9.66 25.37
C LEU A 15 24.07 8.34 26.13
N GLU A 16 24.91 8.08 27.12
CA GLU A 16 24.85 6.87 27.95
C GLU A 16 23.49 6.70 28.65
N ARG A 17 22.92 7.79 29.19
CA ARG A 17 21.59 7.75 29.82
C ARG A 17 20.45 7.44 28.87
N LEU A 18 20.65 7.64 27.58
CA LEU A 18 19.65 7.33 26.57
C LEU A 18 19.72 5.87 26.14
N ALA A 19 20.84 5.16 26.36
CA ALA A 19 20.99 3.76 26.03
C ALA A 19 19.95 2.90 26.78
N VAL A 20 19.30 1.97 26.08
CA VAL A 20 18.34 1.03 26.66
C VAL A 20 18.93 -0.39 26.60
N GLY A 21 19.23 -0.95 27.77
CA GLY A 21 19.82 -2.29 27.85
C GLY A 21 21.25 -2.35 27.31
N PHE A 22 21.48 -3.18 26.27
CA PHE A 22 22.79 -3.38 25.63
C PHE A 22 22.97 -2.58 24.34
N ASP A 23 22.33 -1.41 24.25
CA ASP A 23 22.46 -0.54 23.08
C ASP A 23 23.91 -0.13 22.83
N THR A 24 24.32 -0.19 21.56
CA THR A 24 25.61 0.35 21.13
C THR A 24 25.54 1.87 21.04
N PRO A 25 26.67 2.59 21.18
CA PRO A 25 26.71 4.04 21.00
C PRO A 25 26.15 4.48 19.65
N GLU A 26 26.40 3.70 18.59
CA GLU A 26 25.87 3.92 17.25
C GLU A 26 24.33 3.87 17.22
N ARG A 27 23.73 2.88 17.88
CA ARG A 27 22.27 2.73 17.98
C ARG A 27 21.59 3.89 18.70
N VAL A 28 22.26 4.43 19.73
CA VAL A 28 21.79 5.62 20.45
C VAL A 28 21.83 6.85 19.56
N ILE A 29 22.91 7.02 18.79
CA ILE A 29 23.06 8.14 17.85
C ILE A 29 22.01 8.06 16.73
N GLU A 30 21.79 6.89 16.13
CA GLU A 30 20.75 6.67 15.12
C GLU A 30 19.38 7.09 15.62
N ARG A 31 18.96 6.60 16.80
CA ARG A 31 17.64 6.94 17.35
C ARG A 31 17.50 8.44 17.68
N LEU A 32 18.59 9.10 18.10
CA LEU A 32 18.59 10.54 18.30
C LEU A 32 18.42 11.29 16.97
N LEU A 33 19.11 10.86 15.92
CA LEU A 33 18.95 11.40 14.58
C LEU A 33 17.51 11.19 14.09
N ASP A 34 16.96 9.99 14.24
CA ASP A 34 15.57 9.67 13.90
C ASP A 34 14.58 10.60 14.63
N SER A 35 14.79 10.82 15.93
CA SER A 35 13.90 11.69 16.74
C SER A 35 13.97 13.17 16.36
N ILE A 36 15.14 13.65 15.91
CA ILE A 36 15.33 15.03 15.46
C ILE A 36 14.78 15.21 14.05
N GLU A 37 14.95 14.21 13.19
CA GLU A 37 14.34 14.16 11.86
C GLU A 37 12.80 14.10 11.93
N GLU A 38 12.24 13.51 13.00
CA GLU A 38 10.80 13.51 13.27
C GLU A 38 10.27 14.84 13.83
N ALA A 39 11.12 15.67 14.46
CA ALA A 39 10.73 16.89 15.18
C ALA A 39 11.08 18.22 14.46
N GLY A 40 11.79 18.18 13.33
CA GLY A 40 12.30 19.37 12.63
C GLY A 40 11.31 20.06 11.67
N PRO A 41 11.41 21.39 11.46
CA PRO A 41 10.63 22.11 10.46
C PRO A 41 11.21 21.93 9.04
N LYS A 42 10.37 21.42 8.12
CA LYS A 42 10.45 21.41 6.65
C LYS A 42 11.78 21.89 6.02
N SER A 43 12.63 20.94 5.61
CA SER A 43 13.61 21.11 4.53
C SER A 43 13.16 20.35 3.28
N ASN A 44 13.24 21.01 2.12
CA ASN A 44 12.60 20.70 0.84
C ASN A 44 13.18 19.48 0.05
N GLU A 45 13.60 18.42 0.72
CA GLU A 45 13.69 17.05 0.18
C GLU A 45 13.21 16.06 1.25
N GLY A 46 12.01 16.33 1.79
CA GLY A 46 11.46 15.63 2.94
C GLY A 46 10.93 14.24 2.63
N LYS A 47 10.79 13.43 3.68
CA LYS A 47 10.05 12.14 3.64
C LYS A 47 8.68 12.34 2.97
N PRO A 48 8.16 11.34 2.23
CA PRO A 48 6.88 11.42 1.55
C PRO A 48 5.77 11.89 2.48
N SER A 49 4.92 12.79 2.00
CA SER A 49 3.74 13.19 2.78
C SER A 49 2.73 12.06 2.81
N LEU A 50 2.24 11.71 4.00
CA LEU A 50 1.24 10.66 4.19
C LEU A 50 -0.13 11.30 4.41
N THR A 51 -1.10 10.90 3.61
CA THR A 51 -2.50 11.28 3.75
C THR A 51 -3.30 10.02 4.05
N PHE A 52 -4.07 10.05 5.13
CA PHE A 52 -4.96 8.96 5.52
C PHE A 52 -6.40 9.41 5.30
N VAL A 53 -7.18 8.60 4.60
CA VAL A 53 -8.60 8.82 4.38
C VAL A 53 -9.38 7.82 5.22
N PRO A 54 -10.28 8.27 6.12
CA PRO A 54 -10.64 9.67 6.39
C PRO A 54 -9.64 10.44 7.29
N ASP A 55 -8.99 9.78 8.25
CA ASP A 55 -7.88 10.32 9.06
C ASP A 55 -7.02 9.17 9.62
N GLU A 56 -5.85 9.47 10.20
CA GLU A 56 -4.90 8.42 10.64
C GLU A 56 -5.47 7.49 11.72
N ILE A 57 -6.30 8.01 12.63
CA ILE A 57 -6.87 7.22 13.75
C ILE A 57 -7.99 6.34 13.22
N ALA A 58 -8.92 6.91 12.44
CA ALA A 58 -10.02 6.18 11.81
C ALA A 58 -9.48 5.10 10.86
N PHE A 59 -8.56 5.46 9.97
CA PHE A 59 -7.89 4.52 9.06
C PHE A 59 -7.26 3.37 9.83
N LYS A 60 -6.53 3.64 10.93
CA LYS A 60 -5.91 2.57 11.72
C LYS A 60 -6.96 1.60 12.29
N ASN A 61 -8.06 2.12 12.82
CA ASN A 61 -9.13 1.30 13.39
C ASN A 61 -9.82 0.45 12.32
N GLU A 62 -10.12 1.04 11.16
CA GLU A 62 -10.72 0.34 10.02
C GLU A 62 -9.76 -0.71 9.44
N LEU A 63 -8.46 -0.41 9.34
CA LEU A 63 -7.45 -1.35 8.86
C LEU A 63 -7.34 -2.58 9.77
N ILE A 64 -7.53 -2.41 11.10
CA ILE A 64 -7.55 -3.53 12.04
C ILE A 64 -8.76 -4.44 11.78
N THR A 65 -9.90 -3.89 11.36
CA THR A 65 -11.12 -4.63 11.07
C THR A 65 -11.05 -5.31 9.69
N HIS A 66 -10.78 -4.53 8.64
CA HIS A 66 -10.86 -4.99 7.26
C HIS A 66 -9.60 -5.68 6.74
N LYS A 67 -8.44 -5.46 7.41
CA LYS A 67 -7.14 -6.07 7.08
C LYS A 67 -6.63 -5.83 5.65
N ARG A 68 -7.25 -4.91 4.90
CA ARG A 68 -6.87 -4.57 3.53
C ARG A 68 -6.96 -3.06 3.33
N ALA A 69 -5.99 -2.50 2.63
CA ALA A 69 -5.99 -1.08 2.25
C ALA A 69 -5.43 -0.93 0.85
N GLN A 70 -5.79 0.16 0.18
CA GLN A 70 -5.10 0.62 -1.02
C GLN A 70 -4.17 1.77 -0.63
N VAL A 71 -3.03 1.84 -1.31
CA VAL A 71 -2.02 2.87 -1.14
C VAL A 71 -1.69 3.45 -2.51
N VAL A 72 -2.05 4.71 -2.73
CA VAL A 72 -1.72 5.45 -3.94
C VAL A 72 -0.41 6.21 -3.70
N LEU A 73 0.64 5.81 -4.39
CA LEU A 73 1.94 6.45 -4.36
C LEU A 73 2.04 7.45 -5.49
N HIS A 74 2.45 8.67 -5.18
CA HIS A 74 2.79 9.67 -6.18
C HIS A 74 4.30 9.78 -6.30
N LEU A 75 4.80 9.76 -7.53
CA LEU A 75 6.22 9.76 -7.84
C LEU A 75 6.66 11.14 -8.34
N LYS A 76 7.95 11.44 -8.17
CA LYS A 76 8.56 12.71 -8.57
C LYS A 76 8.48 13.01 -10.07
N ASN A 77 8.32 11.97 -10.90
CA ASN A 77 8.19 12.09 -12.35
C ASN A 77 6.76 12.42 -12.80
N GLY A 78 5.80 12.52 -11.87
CA GLY A 78 4.38 12.74 -12.15
C GLY A 78 3.58 11.46 -12.28
N ASP A 79 4.22 10.30 -12.32
CA ASP A 79 3.54 9.01 -12.36
C ASP A 79 2.94 8.70 -10.98
N ARG A 80 1.95 7.79 -11.00
CA ARG A 80 1.38 7.22 -9.79
C ARG A 80 1.44 5.70 -9.84
N ASP A 81 1.46 5.08 -8.67
CA ASP A 81 1.39 3.62 -8.53
C ASP A 81 0.38 3.26 -7.43
N VAL A 82 -0.53 2.34 -7.71
CA VAL A 82 -1.55 1.89 -6.76
C VAL A 82 -1.20 0.50 -6.25
N ILE A 83 -1.02 0.41 -4.92
CA ILE A 83 -0.61 -0.82 -4.25
C ILE A 83 -1.71 -1.27 -3.30
N HIS A 84 -2.09 -2.55 -3.40
CA HIS A 84 -3.02 -3.18 -2.48
C HIS A 84 -2.26 -3.82 -1.32
N TRP A 85 -2.44 -3.28 -0.12
CA TRP A 85 -1.79 -3.73 1.10
C TRP A 85 -2.63 -4.77 1.84
N ASN A 86 -2.13 -6.01 1.89
CA ASN A 86 -2.63 -7.04 2.80
C ASN A 86 -2.05 -6.82 4.21
N ALA A 87 -2.90 -6.38 5.13
CA ALA A 87 -2.60 -6.09 6.51
C ALA A 87 -3.15 -7.17 7.48
N SER A 88 -3.30 -8.42 7.02
CA SER A 88 -3.76 -9.57 7.83
C SER A 88 -3.08 -9.69 9.21
N ARG A 89 -1.78 -9.37 9.28
CA ARG A 89 -0.98 -9.44 10.51
C ARG A 89 -1.02 -8.17 11.37
N PHE A 90 -1.70 -7.11 10.93
CA PHE A 90 -1.77 -5.84 11.63
C PHE A 90 -2.69 -5.93 12.85
N LYS A 91 -2.20 -5.50 14.02
CA LYS A 91 -2.89 -5.62 15.32
C LYS A 91 -3.08 -4.25 15.95
N PRO A 92 -3.95 -4.11 16.98
CA PRO A 92 -4.12 -2.83 17.70
C PRO A 92 -2.80 -2.24 18.23
N SER A 93 -1.89 -3.11 18.69
CA SER A 93 -0.55 -2.75 19.17
C SER A 93 0.45 -2.40 18.06
N SER A 94 0.12 -2.64 16.79
CA SER A 94 0.98 -2.31 15.66
C SER A 94 1.11 -0.79 15.49
N ASN A 95 2.33 -0.35 15.17
CA ASN A 95 2.60 1.03 14.80
C ASN A 95 2.41 1.19 13.28
N LEU A 96 1.41 1.97 12.88
CA LEU A 96 1.04 2.17 11.47
C LEU A 96 2.20 2.74 10.64
N ARG A 97 2.76 3.87 11.07
CA ARG A 97 3.86 4.53 10.37
C ARG A 97 5.09 3.63 10.26
N ALA A 98 5.46 2.93 11.32
CA ALA A 98 6.58 2.01 11.29
C ALA A 98 6.39 0.88 10.26
N ASN A 99 5.16 0.35 10.13
CA ASN A 99 4.83 -0.65 9.10
C ASN A 99 4.95 -0.06 7.68
N LEU A 100 4.50 1.17 7.46
CA LEU A 100 4.61 1.84 6.17
C LEU A 100 6.08 2.08 5.78
N TRP A 101 6.88 2.63 6.69
CA TRP A 101 8.29 2.96 6.43
C TRP A 101 9.21 1.74 6.28
N SER A 102 8.93 0.66 7.01
CA SER A 102 9.67 -0.60 6.87
C SER A 102 9.17 -1.49 5.72
N GLY A 103 7.98 -1.21 5.19
CA GLY A 103 7.31 -1.95 4.12
C GLY A 103 7.20 -1.16 2.82
N ILE A 104 5.98 -0.67 2.53
CA ILE A 104 5.61 -0.05 1.24
C ILE A 104 6.53 1.12 0.88
N LEU A 105 6.79 2.00 1.86
CA LEU A 105 7.61 3.20 1.73
C LEU A 105 9.10 2.92 1.99
N ARG A 106 9.52 1.65 2.07
CA ARG A 106 10.93 1.31 2.14
C ARG A 106 11.63 1.78 0.87
N ASN A 107 12.81 2.37 1.03
CA ASN A 107 13.62 2.95 -0.04
C ASN A 107 12.83 3.97 -0.89
N TRP A 108 11.90 4.71 -0.28
CA TRP A 108 11.05 5.68 -0.97
C TRP A 108 11.86 6.69 -1.80
N LYS A 109 13.06 7.08 -1.34
CA LYS A 109 13.93 8.03 -2.03
C LYS A 109 14.42 7.47 -3.37
N ASP A 110 14.83 6.20 -3.38
CA ASP A 110 15.29 5.50 -4.59
C ASP A 110 14.12 5.28 -5.54
N LYS A 111 12.94 4.95 -4.99
CA LYS A 111 11.68 4.83 -5.74
C LYS A 111 11.14 6.18 -6.25
N GLY A 112 11.66 7.30 -5.74
CA GLY A 112 11.20 8.64 -6.09
C GLY A 112 9.80 8.99 -5.58
N ILE A 113 9.33 8.35 -4.52
CA ILE A 113 8.01 8.62 -3.92
C ILE A 113 8.03 9.99 -3.23
N THR A 114 7.02 10.82 -3.52
CA THR A 114 6.87 12.17 -2.96
C THR A 114 5.67 12.27 -2.01
N SER A 115 4.63 11.48 -2.24
CA SER A 115 3.49 11.36 -1.32
C SER A 115 2.85 9.97 -1.41
N ALA A 116 2.09 9.61 -0.38
CA ALA A 116 1.29 8.39 -0.33
C ALA A 116 -0.07 8.68 0.28
N GLU A 117 -1.13 8.25 -0.39
CA GLU A 117 -2.51 8.33 0.08
C GLU A 117 -3.00 6.93 0.45
N LEU A 118 -3.64 6.80 1.61
CA LEU A 118 -4.07 5.52 2.15
C LEU A 118 -5.56 5.53 2.44
N SER A 119 -6.27 4.54 1.91
CA SER A 119 -7.69 4.27 2.22
C SER A 119 -7.90 2.78 2.49
N VAL A 120 -8.82 2.46 3.39
CA VAL A 120 -9.16 1.08 3.72
C VAL A 120 -10.07 0.53 2.62
N LEU A 121 -9.79 -0.70 2.19
CA LEU A 121 -10.62 -1.38 1.20
C LEU A 121 -11.80 -2.06 1.90
N PRO A 122 -13.00 -2.02 1.31
CA PRO A 122 -14.15 -2.72 1.87
C PRO A 122 -13.88 -4.23 1.92
N GLN A 123 -14.56 -4.91 2.84
CA GLN A 123 -14.57 -6.36 2.87
C GLN A 123 -15.83 -6.86 2.15
N GLY A 124 -15.68 -7.80 1.22
CA GLY A 124 -16.81 -8.50 0.62
C GLY A 124 -17.70 -9.09 1.74
N LEU A 125 -18.99 -8.80 1.69
CA LEU A 125 -20.03 -9.20 2.61
C LEU A 125 -20.44 -10.67 2.46
N ASN A 126 -19.67 -11.50 1.72
CA ASN A 126 -20.00 -12.89 1.40
C ASN A 126 -21.44 -13.06 0.88
N HIS A 127 -21.95 -12.06 0.14
CA HIS A 127 -23.25 -12.13 -0.51
C HIS A 127 -23.06 -12.59 -1.96
N PRO A 128 -23.91 -13.44 -2.53
CA PRO A 128 -23.76 -13.97 -3.89
C PRO A 128 -23.81 -12.91 -5.02
N ASN A 129 -24.08 -11.66 -4.69
CA ASN A 129 -24.07 -10.52 -5.62
C ASN A 129 -23.06 -9.44 -5.19
N ASP A 130 -22.18 -9.77 -4.24
CA ASP A 130 -21.10 -8.91 -3.83
C ASP A 130 -19.85 -9.23 -4.64
N ASN A 131 -19.53 -8.32 -5.54
CA ASN A 131 -18.39 -8.44 -6.43
C ASN A 131 -17.18 -7.67 -5.89
N ALA A 132 -17.22 -7.13 -4.67
CA ALA A 132 -16.18 -6.27 -4.12
C ALA A 132 -14.80 -6.93 -4.16
N ASP A 133 -14.68 -8.21 -3.78
CA ASP A 133 -13.39 -8.91 -3.81
C ASP A 133 -12.84 -9.08 -5.23
N LEU A 134 -13.72 -9.29 -6.23
CA LEU A 134 -13.32 -9.32 -7.63
C LEU A 134 -12.90 -7.94 -8.14
N LEU A 135 -13.64 -6.88 -7.82
CA LEU A 135 -13.28 -5.52 -8.21
C LEU A 135 -11.96 -5.08 -7.58
N ILE A 136 -11.73 -5.43 -6.31
CA ILE A 136 -10.46 -5.21 -5.62
C ILE A 136 -9.32 -6.00 -6.29
N ALA A 137 -9.56 -7.24 -6.68
CA ALA A 137 -8.58 -8.05 -7.40
C ALA A 137 -8.23 -7.43 -8.77
N ILE A 138 -9.24 -6.99 -9.53
CA ILE A 138 -9.06 -6.29 -10.80
C ILE A 138 -8.24 -5.02 -10.57
N ALA A 139 -8.62 -4.18 -9.60
CA ALA A 139 -7.92 -2.95 -9.26
C ALA A 139 -6.43 -3.18 -8.94
N GLY A 140 -6.15 -4.25 -8.18
CA GLY A 140 -4.79 -4.66 -7.84
C GLY A 140 -3.96 -5.12 -9.03
N GLU A 141 -4.57 -5.85 -9.97
CA GLU A 141 -3.87 -6.35 -11.16
C GLU A 141 -3.57 -5.25 -12.17
N ILE A 142 -4.44 -4.24 -12.26
CA ILE A 142 -4.33 -3.15 -13.25
C ILE A 142 -3.75 -1.86 -12.70
N HIS A 143 -3.33 -1.85 -11.43
CA HIS A 143 -2.78 -0.68 -10.73
C HIS A 143 -3.71 0.55 -10.74
N TRP A 144 -5.02 0.31 -10.62
CA TRP A 144 -6.02 1.37 -10.46
C TRP A 144 -6.53 1.40 -9.01
N THR A 145 -7.15 2.51 -8.62
CA THR A 145 -7.90 2.54 -7.36
C THR A 145 -9.22 1.79 -7.51
N LEU A 146 -9.80 1.35 -6.40
CA LEU A 146 -11.10 0.68 -6.42
C LEU A 146 -12.17 1.62 -7.03
N GLU A 147 -12.14 2.90 -6.67
CA GLU A 147 -13.10 3.90 -7.15
C GLU A 147 -13.03 4.09 -8.68
N GLU A 148 -11.84 3.97 -9.26
CA GLU A 148 -11.65 4.06 -10.71
C GLU A 148 -12.19 2.83 -11.44
N VAL A 149 -11.94 1.64 -10.89
CA VAL A 149 -12.53 0.40 -11.41
C VAL A 149 -14.05 0.48 -11.33
N GLU A 150 -14.62 0.84 -10.18
CA GLU A 150 -16.06 0.98 -10.01
C GLU A 150 -16.67 2.00 -10.98
N ARG A 151 -15.94 3.07 -11.29
CA ARG A 151 -16.41 4.11 -12.19
C ARG A 151 -16.43 3.69 -13.65
N TYR A 152 -15.42 2.95 -14.09
CA TYR A 152 -15.19 2.68 -15.52
C TYR A 152 -15.46 1.25 -15.95
N ILE A 153 -15.59 0.30 -15.04
CA ILE A 153 -15.94 -1.07 -15.39
C ILE A 153 -17.38 -1.11 -15.92
N GLU A 154 -17.57 -1.70 -17.11
CA GLU A 154 -18.91 -1.92 -17.67
C GLU A 154 -19.40 -3.32 -17.38
N LYS A 155 -18.51 -4.31 -17.58
CA LYS A 155 -18.80 -5.71 -17.34
C LYS A 155 -17.53 -6.54 -17.22
N TYR A 156 -17.69 -7.72 -16.68
CA TYR A 156 -16.71 -8.80 -16.73
C TYR A 156 -17.43 -10.10 -17.09
N ASP A 157 -16.83 -10.88 -17.96
CA ASP A 157 -17.36 -12.16 -18.42
C ASP A 157 -16.37 -13.27 -18.09
N LEU A 158 -16.84 -14.38 -17.51
CA LEU A 158 -16.03 -15.59 -17.34
C LEU A 158 -16.03 -16.36 -18.66
N VAL A 159 -14.90 -16.33 -19.37
CA VAL A 159 -14.75 -17.07 -20.63
C VAL A 159 -14.42 -18.51 -20.30
N SER A 160 -15.26 -19.43 -20.76
CA SER A 160 -15.15 -20.86 -20.55
C SER A 160 -15.30 -21.61 -21.88
N SER A 161 -14.80 -22.83 -21.97
CA SER A 161 -15.07 -23.72 -23.10
C SER A 161 -16.52 -24.22 -23.12
N ASP A 162 -16.91 -24.85 -24.23
CA ASP A 162 -18.24 -25.42 -24.44
C ASP A 162 -18.63 -26.49 -23.40
N ASP A 163 -17.64 -27.14 -22.77
CA ASP A 163 -17.81 -28.10 -21.68
C ASP A 163 -17.80 -27.45 -20.28
N GLY A 164 -17.70 -26.12 -20.22
CA GLY A 164 -17.80 -25.33 -18.99
C GLY A 164 -16.49 -25.15 -18.23
N HIS A 165 -15.33 -25.51 -18.80
CA HIS A 165 -14.05 -25.24 -18.15
C HIS A 165 -13.64 -23.76 -18.31
N PRO A 166 -13.47 -23.00 -17.21
CA PRO A 166 -13.10 -21.60 -17.28
C PRO A 166 -11.65 -21.43 -17.74
N TYR A 167 -11.38 -20.36 -18.48
CA TYR A 167 -10.04 -20.00 -18.96
C TYR A 167 -9.54 -18.68 -18.38
N TYR A 168 -10.35 -17.63 -18.46
CA TYR A 168 -9.97 -16.28 -18.02
C TYR A 168 -11.21 -15.40 -17.80
N TYR A 169 -11.03 -14.31 -17.07
CA TYR A 169 -12.00 -13.22 -17.01
C TYR A 169 -11.70 -12.21 -18.13
N LEU A 170 -12.70 -11.87 -18.92
CA LEU A 170 -12.64 -10.76 -19.88
C LEU A 170 -13.32 -9.55 -19.24
N VAL A 171 -12.54 -8.55 -18.86
CA VAL A 171 -13.06 -7.30 -18.29
C VAL A 171 -13.16 -6.25 -19.39
N THR A 172 -14.30 -5.58 -19.48
CA THR A 172 -14.56 -4.48 -20.42
C THR A 172 -14.76 -3.18 -19.64
N PHE A 173 -14.01 -2.16 -20.03
CA PHE A 173 -14.09 -0.82 -19.46
C PHE A 173 -14.73 0.15 -20.45
N SER A 174 -15.30 1.23 -19.91
CA SER A 174 -16.03 2.22 -20.69
C SER A 174 -15.15 2.97 -21.67
N ASP A 175 -15.72 3.39 -22.79
CA ASP A 175 -15.04 4.25 -23.77
C ASP A 175 -14.62 5.60 -23.18
N GLU A 176 -15.30 6.06 -22.12
CA GLU A 176 -14.98 7.27 -21.35
C GLU A 176 -13.75 7.11 -20.44
N THR A 177 -13.13 5.92 -20.39
CA THR A 177 -11.90 5.69 -19.62
C THR A 177 -10.79 6.63 -20.12
N PRO A 178 -10.14 7.42 -19.24
CA PRO A 178 -9.01 8.26 -19.60
C PRO A 178 -7.85 7.47 -20.22
N ASP A 179 -7.17 8.06 -21.22
CA ASP A 179 -6.07 7.40 -21.93
C ASP A 179 -4.89 7.02 -21.01
N GLU A 180 -4.63 7.82 -19.98
CA GLU A 180 -3.62 7.51 -18.94
C GLU A 180 -3.95 6.20 -18.21
N LEU A 181 -5.22 6.00 -17.85
CA LEU A 181 -5.68 4.77 -17.20
C LEU A 181 -5.60 3.58 -18.15
N LYS A 182 -6.00 3.76 -19.43
CA LYS A 182 -5.88 2.73 -20.47
C LYS A 182 -4.43 2.27 -20.62
N GLN A 183 -3.48 3.22 -20.62
CA GLN A 183 -2.06 2.94 -20.73
C GLN A 183 -1.53 2.18 -19.51
N VAL A 184 -1.90 2.58 -18.31
CA VAL A 184 -1.51 1.91 -17.05
C VAL A 184 -2.01 0.47 -17.00
N ALA A 185 -3.29 0.25 -17.34
CA ALA A 185 -3.90 -1.08 -17.33
C ALA A 185 -3.53 -1.94 -18.55
N GLY A 186 -2.86 -1.37 -19.56
CA GLY A 186 -2.53 -2.09 -20.79
C GLY A 186 -3.75 -2.53 -21.59
N LEU A 187 -4.82 -1.72 -21.62
CA LEU A 187 -6.06 -2.07 -22.31
C LEU A 187 -5.86 -2.17 -23.82
N ASN A 188 -6.57 -3.10 -24.45
CA ASN A 188 -6.57 -3.22 -25.91
C ASN A 188 -7.45 -2.14 -26.58
N ASN A 189 -7.49 -2.13 -27.91
CA ASN A 189 -8.29 -1.16 -28.69
C ASN A 189 -9.80 -1.20 -28.45
N SER A 190 -10.29 -2.24 -27.76
CA SER A 190 -11.69 -2.40 -27.37
C SER A 190 -11.91 -2.14 -25.88
N ASN A 191 -10.95 -1.49 -25.20
CA ASN A 191 -10.97 -1.23 -23.76
C ASN A 191 -11.16 -2.50 -22.92
N GLN A 192 -10.56 -3.59 -23.37
CA GLN A 192 -10.66 -4.89 -22.72
C GLN A 192 -9.31 -5.35 -22.16
N LEU A 193 -9.40 -6.13 -21.09
CA LEU A 193 -8.28 -6.81 -20.46
C LEU A 193 -8.61 -8.28 -20.20
N HIS A 194 -7.64 -9.15 -20.47
CA HIS A 194 -7.72 -10.57 -20.15
C HIS A 194 -7.04 -10.80 -18.80
N LEU A 195 -7.79 -11.30 -17.83
CA LEU A 195 -7.31 -11.58 -16.49
C LEU A 195 -7.33 -13.07 -16.18
N ASN A 196 -6.30 -13.55 -15.50
CA ASN A 196 -6.22 -14.94 -15.08
C ASN A 196 -7.34 -15.27 -14.07
N LEU A 197 -7.71 -16.54 -13.95
CA LEU A 197 -8.72 -16.99 -12.97
C LEU A 197 -8.24 -16.85 -11.52
N ASN A 198 -6.93 -16.86 -11.30
CA ASN A 198 -6.32 -16.83 -9.97
C ASN A 198 -6.20 -15.40 -9.38
N ILE A 199 -6.87 -14.40 -9.96
CA ILE A 199 -6.80 -13.02 -9.48
C ILE A 199 -7.52 -12.82 -8.15
N VAL A 200 -8.60 -13.57 -7.91
CA VAL A 200 -9.29 -13.57 -6.62
C VAL A 200 -8.54 -14.56 -5.74
N PRO A 201 -7.91 -14.12 -4.64
CA PRO A 201 -7.32 -15.06 -3.69
C PRO A 201 -8.44 -15.97 -3.19
N ASP A 202 -8.23 -17.29 -3.27
CA ASP A 202 -9.16 -18.27 -2.72
C ASP A 202 -9.61 -17.80 -1.34
N GLY A 203 -10.90 -17.49 -1.21
CA GLY A 203 -11.50 -17.19 0.07
C GLY A 203 -11.15 -18.36 0.98
N ASP A 204 -10.51 -18.05 2.12
CA ASP A 204 -10.09 -18.99 3.15
C ASP A 204 -11.13 -20.12 3.25
N GLN A 205 -10.88 -21.24 2.59
CA GLN A 205 -11.68 -22.44 2.75
C GLN A 205 -11.30 -22.90 4.14
N GLY A 206 -12.03 -22.39 5.14
CA GLY A 206 -11.86 -22.78 6.52
C GLY A 206 -11.72 -24.28 6.57
N GLU A 207 -10.63 -24.73 7.18
CA GLU A 207 -10.43 -26.14 7.49
C GLU A 207 -11.73 -26.67 8.09
N ILE A 208 -12.35 -27.59 7.35
CA ILE A 208 -13.49 -28.34 7.84
C ILE A 208 -12.87 -29.37 8.77
N ASP A 209 -12.87 -29.07 10.07
CA ASP A 209 -12.62 -30.05 11.13
C ASP A 209 -13.68 -31.18 11.10
#